data_AF-A0A160A0J7-F1
#
_entry.id   AF-A0A160A0J7-F1
#
_cell.length_a   1.000
_cell.length_b   1.000
_cell.length_c   1.000
_cell.angle_alpha   90.00
_cell.angle_beta   90.00
_cell.angle_gamma   90.00
#
_symmetry.space_group_name_H-M   'P 1'
#
loop_
_entity.id
_entity.type
_entity.pdbx_description
1 polymer ?
#
loop_
_entity_poly.entity_id
_entity_poly.type
_entity_poly.pdbx_seq_one_letter_code
_entity_poly.pdbx_strand_id
1 'polypeptide(L)'
;MPAIHLGVSSLSSAVVLRKQTTQIGLVTALVSIALSAIPLFAGNVLWWRAVAHFVGFAGMAACLVPLLSQAQGKRLEESLPRLLLAASAGTGVVWLANQSGIMSGTAAAAITMTMLLAAFARATMGEIFTWTAGRYALSLTLLFCLAISWLWELYNQPLVDVYGTGPRGTLQWEQLFADAVGSTIGASWAARRLRHATPSEAITPPAA
;
A
#
# COMPACT_ATOMS: atom_id res chain seq x y z
N MET A 1 11.05 -47.45 15.49
CA MET A 1 11.31 -45.99 15.36
C MET A 1 10.23 -45.39 14.48
N PRO A 2 9.29 -44.58 15.01
CA PRO A 2 8.27 -43.98 14.16
C PRO A 2 8.88 -42.80 13.39
N ALA A 3 8.72 -42.83 12.07
CA ALA A 3 9.22 -41.82 11.15
C ALA A 3 8.44 -40.50 11.31
N ILE A 4 9.21 -39.42 11.32
CA ILE A 4 8.82 -38.02 11.39
C ILE A 4 7.94 -37.69 10.17
N HIS A 5 6.61 -37.75 10.31
CA HIS A 5 5.65 -37.39 9.25
C HIS A 5 5.16 -35.93 9.33
N LEU A 6 5.68 -35.13 10.26
CA LEU A 6 5.15 -33.80 10.58
C LEU A 6 5.57 -32.68 9.60
N GLY A 7 6.51 -32.93 8.68
CA GLY A 7 7.08 -31.88 7.82
C GLY A 7 6.32 -31.59 6.52
N VAL A 8 5.55 -32.56 5.99
CA VAL A 8 4.97 -32.45 4.63
C VAL A 8 3.60 -31.73 4.65
N SER A 9 2.83 -31.87 5.73
CA SER A 9 1.50 -31.25 5.86
C SER A 9 1.56 -29.73 6.08
N SER A 10 2.58 -29.24 6.79
CA SER A 10 2.74 -27.80 7.08
C SER A 10 3.20 -27.01 5.86
N LEU A 11 4.13 -27.55 5.07
CA LEU A 11 4.62 -26.94 3.83
C LEU A 11 3.52 -26.81 2.77
N SER A 12 2.68 -27.84 2.62
CA SER A 12 1.50 -27.81 1.74
C SER A 12 0.51 -26.71 2.16
N SER A 13 0.26 -26.58 3.46
CA SER A 13 -0.68 -25.59 4.03
C SER A 13 -0.21 -24.15 3.80
N ALA A 14 1.09 -23.87 3.96
CA ALA A 14 1.65 -22.55 3.75
C ALA A 14 1.59 -22.11 2.26
N VAL A 15 1.86 -23.03 1.33
CA VAL A 15 1.77 -22.75 -0.12
C VAL A 15 0.33 -22.47 -0.53
N VAL A 16 -0.63 -23.25 -0.04
CA VAL A 16 -2.06 -23.04 -0.30
C VAL A 16 -2.50 -21.67 0.23
N LEU A 17 -2.10 -21.29 1.44
CA LEU A 17 -2.51 -20.01 2.01
C LEU A 17 -1.89 -18.81 1.28
N ARG A 18 -0.64 -18.91 0.82
CA ARG A 18 -0.02 -17.89 -0.04
C ARG A 18 -0.80 -17.70 -1.33
N LYS A 19 -1.13 -18.79 -2.03
CA LYS A 19 -1.92 -18.75 -3.27
C LYS A 19 -3.29 -18.10 -3.04
N GLN A 20 -4.02 -18.51 -1.99
CA GLN A 20 -5.31 -17.92 -1.64
C GLN A 20 -5.21 -16.43 -1.33
N THR A 21 -4.18 -16.01 -0.58
CA THR A 21 -3.97 -14.60 -0.24
C THR A 21 -3.72 -13.76 -1.49
N THR A 22 -2.88 -14.25 -2.41
CA THR A 22 -2.66 -13.60 -3.71
C THR A 22 -3.95 -13.49 -4.52
N GLN A 23 -4.75 -14.57 -4.58
CA GLN A 23 -6.02 -14.58 -5.30
C GLN A 23 -7.03 -13.58 -4.71
N ILE A 24 -7.17 -13.53 -3.39
CA ILE A 24 -8.04 -12.56 -2.71
C ILE A 24 -7.58 -11.13 -3.02
N GLY A 25 -6.27 -10.86 -2.92
CA GLY A 25 -5.71 -9.55 -3.26
C GLY A 25 -6.00 -9.16 -4.71
N LEU A 26 -5.78 -10.08 -5.66
CA LEU A 26 -6.05 -9.86 -7.08
C LEU A 26 -7.53 -9.58 -7.35
N VAL A 27 -8.44 -10.40 -6.82
CA VAL A 27 -9.88 -10.20 -6.96
C VAL A 27 -10.29 -8.85 -6.38
N THR A 28 -9.75 -8.48 -5.21
CA THR A 28 -10.01 -7.18 -4.58
C THR A 28 -9.55 -6.03 -5.48
N ALA A 29 -8.36 -6.12 -6.09
CA ALA A 29 -7.86 -5.14 -7.04
C ALA A 29 -8.67 -5.09 -8.36
N LEU A 30 -9.26 -6.22 -8.80
CA LEU A 30 -10.16 -6.21 -9.97
C LEU A 30 -11.53 -5.62 -9.63
N VAL A 31 -12.04 -5.84 -8.41
CA VAL A 31 -13.27 -5.21 -7.93
C VAL A 31 -13.12 -3.69 -7.89
N SER A 32 -11.94 -3.15 -7.59
CA SER A 32 -11.75 -1.69 -7.66
C SER A 32 -11.97 -1.11 -9.05
N ILE A 33 -11.62 -1.85 -10.11
CA ILE A 33 -11.90 -1.44 -11.49
C ILE A 33 -13.41 -1.34 -11.71
N ALA A 34 -14.17 -2.34 -11.26
CA ALA A 34 -15.63 -2.29 -11.34
C ALA A 34 -16.22 -1.12 -10.52
N LEU A 35 -15.70 -0.88 -9.31
CA LEU A 35 -16.11 0.25 -8.47
C LEU A 35 -15.80 1.60 -9.12
N SER A 36 -14.68 1.70 -9.85
CA SER A 36 -14.29 2.93 -10.55
C SER A 36 -15.23 3.31 -11.70
N ALA A 37 -16.06 2.37 -12.18
CA ALA A 37 -17.09 2.61 -13.18
C ALA A 37 -18.43 3.09 -12.60
N ILE A 38 -18.71 2.87 -11.30
CA ILE A 38 -19.95 3.31 -10.63
C ILE A 38 -20.19 4.83 -10.74
N PRO A 39 -19.16 5.70 -10.58
CA PRO A 39 -19.31 7.14 -10.79
C PRO A 39 -19.93 7.56 -12.12
N LEU A 40 -19.82 6.74 -13.18
CA LEU A 40 -20.44 7.02 -14.48
C LEU A 40 -21.98 7.03 -14.41
N PHE A 41 -22.56 6.46 -13.35
CA PHE A 41 -24.01 6.24 -13.23
C PHE A 41 -24.64 6.82 -11.95
N ALA A 42 -23.85 7.11 -10.90
CA ALA A 42 -24.38 7.30 -9.53
C ALA A 42 -24.37 8.74 -8.97
N GLY A 43 -23.92 9.75 -9.74
CA GLY A 43 -23.97 11.17 -9.34
C GLY A 43 -23.02 11.62 -8.21
N ASN A 44 -22.66 10.75 -7.26
CA ASN A 44 -21.71 11.02 -6.18
C ASN A 44 -20.29 10.52 -6.49
N VAL A 45 -19.66 11.20 -7.45
CA VAL A 45 -18.43 10.76 -8.12
C VAL A 45 -17.21 10.66 -7.17
N LEU A 46 -17.08 11.56 -6.20
CA LEU A 46 -15.89 11.66 -5.33
C LEU A 46 -15.79 10.49 -4.34
N TRP A 47 -16.88 10.15 -3.65
CA TRP A 47 -16.90 9.07 -2.66
C TRP A 47 -16.59 7.71 -3.28
N TRP A 48 -17.26 7.38 -4.39
CA TRP A 48 -17.05 6.11 -5.09
C TRP A 48 -15.62 5.96 -5.62
N ARG A 49 -14.98 7.07 -6.00
CA ARG A 49 -13.57 7.09 -6.39
C ARG A 49 -12.65 6.80 -5.21
N ALA A 50 -12.84 7.46 -4.07
CA ALA A 50 -12.07 7.17 -2.85
C ALA A 50 -12.23 5.69 -2.42
N VAL A 51 -13.46 5.15 -2.49
CA VAL A 51 -13.71 3.72 -2.21
C VAL A 51 -12.99 2.81 -3.20
N ALA A 52 -13.05 3.10 -4.51
CA ALA A 52 -12.34 2.33 -5.53
C ALA A 52 -10.82 2.35 -5.30
N HIS A 53 -10.26 3.52 -5.01
CA HIS A 53 -8.85 3.71 -4.69
C HIS A 53 -8.42 2.91 -3.46
N PHE A 54 -9.17 3.04 -2.37
CA PHE A 54 -8.96 2.26 -1.15
C PHE A 54 -8.92 0.75 -1.43
N VAL A 55 -9.95 0.24 -2.13
CA VAL A 55 -10.07 -1.19 -2.47
C VAL A 55 -8.93 -1.63 -3.39
N GLY A 56 -8.55 -0.81 -4.37
CA GLY A 56 -7.48 -1.10 -5.31
C GLY A 56 -6.13 -1.22 -4.62
N PHE A 57 -5.77 -0.24 -3.79
CA PHE A 57 -4.52 -0.25 -3.03
C PHE A 57 -4.49 -1.34 -1.96
N ALA A 58 -5.62 -1.64 -1.31
CA ALA A 58 -5.72 -2.77 -0.38
C ALA A 58 -5.50 -4.11 -1.10
N GLY A 59 -6.15 -4.32 -2.24
CA GLY A 59 -5.99 -5.53 -3.05
C GLY A 59 -4.58 -5.70 -3.59
N MET A 60 -3.98 -4.63 -4.12
CA MET A 60 -2.61 -4.61 -4.62
C MET A 60 -1.59 -4.91 -3.50
N ALA A 61 -1.72 -4.25 -2.35
CA ALA A 61 -0.85 -4.55 -1.22
C ALA A 61 -0.98 -6.01 -0.76
N ALA A 62 -2.22 -6.52 -0.66
CA ALA A 62 -2.49 -7.89 -0.28
C ALA A 62 -1.94 -8.92 -1.28
N CYS A 63 -1.96 -8.63 -2.59
CA CYS A 63 -1.48 -9.57 -3.60
C CYS A 63 0.05 -9.68 -3.65
N LEU A 64 0.75 -8.62 -3.24
CA LEU A 64 2.20 -8.55 -3.26
C LEU A 64 2.86 -9.09 -1.98
N VAL A 65 2.22 -9.03 -0.81
CA VAL A 65 2.79 -9.56 0.45
C VAL A 65 3.20 -11.04 0.38
N PRO A 66 2.47 -11.95 -0.30
CA PRO A 66 2.89 -13.35 -0.46
C PRO A 66 4.22 -13.55 -1.18
N LEU A 67 4.72 -12.55 -1.90
CA LEU A 67 6.04 -12.56 -2.54
C LEU A 67 7.18 -12.34 -1.54
N LEU A 68 6.87 -11.95 -0.30
CA LEU A 68 7.84 -11.73 0.75
C LEU A 68 8.25 -13.01 1.47
N SER A 69 9.53 -13.07 1.84
CA SER A 69 10.00 -13.94 2.91
C SER A 69 9.35 -13.55 4.26
N GLN A 70 9.32 -14.48 5.20
CA GLN A 70 8.75 -14.23 6.54
C GLN A 70 9.46 -13.08 7.27
N ALA A 71 10.79 -13.00 7.13
CA ALA A 71 11.59 -11.93 7.73
C ALA A 71 11.29 -10.55 7.12
N GLN A 72 10.99 -10.48 5.81
CA GLN A 72 10.54 -9.25 5.16
C GLN A 72 9.11 -8.87 5.60
N GLY A 73 8.20 -9.86 5.68
CA GLY A 73 6.82 -9.62 6.12
C GLY A 73 6.71 -9.05 7.53
N LYS A 74 7.54 -9.51 8.47
CA LYS A 74 7.60 -8.94 9.83
C LYS A 74 8.07 -7.48 9.83
N ARG A 75 9.14 -7.18 9.08
CA ARG A 75 9.65 -5.80 8.94
C ARG A 75 8.66 -4.87 8.27
N LEU A 76 7.91 -5.36 7.28
CA LEU A 76 6.86 -4.60 6.61
C LEU A 76 5.79 -4.17 7.62
N GLU A 77 5.30 -5.07 8.48
CA GLU A 77 4.28 -4.69 9.47
C GLU A 77 4.80 -3.68 10.49
N GLU A 78 6.08 -3.74 10.86
CA GLU A 78 6.67 -2.78 11.81
C GLU A 78 6.93 -1.41 11.20
N SER A 79 7.33 -1.36 9.92
CA SER A 79 7.81 -0.13 9.25
C SER A 79 6.75 0.56 8.40
N LEU A 80 5.92 -0.19 7.68
CA LEU A 80 4.96 0.35 6.72
C LEU A 80 3.90 1.24 7.39
N PRO A 81 3.25 0.86 8.50
CA PRO A 81 2.31 1.73 9.18
C PRO A 81 2.95 3.04 9.65
N ARG A 82 4.21 2.99 10.10
CA ARG A 82 4.93 4.20 10.53
C ARG A 82 5.24 5.12 9.37
N LEU A 83 5.71 4.57 8.25
CA LEU A 83 6.01 5.33 7.04
C LEU A 83 4.73 5.95 6.45
N LEU A 84 3.66 5.17 6.35
CA LEU A 84 2.39 5.64 5.82
C LEU A 84 1.69 6.63 6.77
N LEU A 85 1.78 6.44 8.09
CA LEU A 85 1.30 7.40 9.07
C LEU A 85 2.08 8.72 9.00
N ALA A 86 3.42 8.66 8.89
CA ALA A 86 4.25 9.86 8.75
C ALA A 86 3.94 10.60 7.45
N ALA A 87 3.80 9.87 6.33
CA ALA A 87 3.39 10.46 5.05
C ALA A 87 1.99 11.08 5.13
N SER A 88 1.02 10.39 5.75
CA SER A 88 -0.35 10.88 5.92
C SER A 88 -0.43 12.08 6.85
N ALA A 89 0.32 12.08 7.96
CA ALA A 89 0.37 13.19 8.90
C ALA A 89 1.01 14.43 8.26
N GLY A 90 2.13 14.25 7.56
CA GLY A 90 2.76 15.31 6.79
C GLY A 90 1.84 15.91 5.74
N THR A 91 1.14 15.05 5.00
CA THR A 91 0.12 15.45 4.01
C THR A 91 -1.06 16.17 4.68
N GLY A 92 -1.49 15.71 5.86
CA GLY A 92 -2.55 16.36 6.64
C GLY A 92 -2.17 17.78 7.09
N VAL A 93 -0.92 18.01 7.48
CA VAL A 93 -0.43 19.36 7.80
C VAL A 93 -0.46 20.26 6.57
N VAL A 94 0.00 19.76 5.43
CA VAL A 94 -0.03 20.50 4.15
C VAL A 94 -1.47 20.80 3.72
N TRP A 95 -2.37 19.82 3.87
CA TRP A 95 -3.79 19.98 3.62
C TRP A 95 -4.41 21.09 4.50
N LEU A 96 -4.15 21.09 5.81
CA LEU A 96 -4.64 22.13 6.73
C LEU A 96 -4.10 23.52 6.37
N ALA A 97 -2.83 23.63 5.99
CA ALA A 97 -2.23 24.88 5.51
C ALA A 97 -2.89 25.37 4.21
N ASN A 98 -3.28 24.45 3.33
CA ASN A 98 -4.01 24.80 2.12
C ASN A 98 -5.45 25.25 2.41
N GLN A 99 -6.18 24.52 3.25
CA GLN A 99 -7.57 24.84 3.61
C GLN A 99 -7.70 26.16 4.39
N SER A 100 -6.68 26.51 5.18
CA SER A 100 -6.63 27.78 5.91
C SER A 100 -6.22 28.98 5.04
N GLY A 101 -5.93 28.78 3.75
CA GLY A 101 -5.47 29.85 2.85
C GLY A 101 -4.03 30.30 3.10
N ILE A 102 -3.32 29.67 4.04
CA ILE A 102 -1.89 29.94 4.31
C ILE A 102 -1.03 29.53 3.11
N MET A 103 -1.49 28.54 2.34
CA MET A 103 -0.75 27.96 1.21
C MET A 103 -1.64 27.77 -0.02
N SER A 104 -1.14 28.14 -1.20
CA SER A 104 -1.84 27.86 -2.46
C SER A 104 -1.91 26.36 -2.75
N GLY A 105 -2.91 25.92 -3.53
CA GLY A 105 -3.05 24.51 -3.92
C GLY A 105 -1.80 23.98 -4.64
N THR A 106 -1.20 24.80 -5.53
CA THR A 106 0.03 24.44 -6.24
C THR A 106 1.21 24.24 -5.30
N ALA A 107 1.36 25.11 -4.29
CA ALA A 107 2.42 24.96 -3.29
C ALA A 107 2.19 23.72 -2.42
N ALA A 108 0.94 23.45 -2.02
CA ALA A 108 0.57 22.27 -1.26
C ALA A 108 0.85 20.96 -2.02
N ALA A 109 0.50 20.91 -3.31
CA ALA A 109 0.81 19.79 -4.19
C ALA A 109 2.32 19.57 -4.32
N ALA A 110 3.10 20.63 -4.59
CA ALA A 110 4.55 20.55 -4.75
C ALA A 110 5.26 20.06 -3.48
N ILE A 111 4.87 20.56 -2.30
CA ILE A 111 5.44 20.15 -1.02
C ILE A 111 5.09 18.69 -0.74
N THR A 112 3.83 18.28 -0.92
CA THR A 112 3.39 16.90 -0.72
C THR A 112 4.17 15.93 -1.62
N MET A 113 4.34 16.29 -2.90
CA MET A 113 5.13 15.50 -3.84
C MET A 113 6.61 15.42 -3.46
N THR A 114 7.19 16.53 -3.00
CA THR A 114 8.59 16.56 -2.53
C THR A 114 8.78 15.66 -1.32
N MET A 115 7.84 15.66 -0.37
CA MET A 115 7.88 14.79 0.81
C MET A 115 7.82 13.31 0.43
N LEU A 116 6.92 12.95 -0.50
CA LEU A 116 6.81 11.58 -1.04
C LEU A 116 8.08 11.14 -1.75
N LEU A 117 8.60 11.97 -2.66
CA LEU A 117 9.83 11.67 -3.40
C LEU A 117 11.02 11.55 -2.46
N ALA A 118 11.12 12.40 -1.44
CA ALA A 118 12.16 12.31 -0.42
C ALA A 118 12.05 11.02 0.41
N ALA A 119 10.83 10.61 0.79
CA ALA A 119 10.59 9.35 1.47
C ALA A 119 10.98 8.15 0.59
N PHE A 120 10.61 8.19 -0.69
CA PHE A 120 10.95 7.16 -1.67
C PHE A 120 12.45 7.09 -1.94
N ALA A 121 13.12 8.23 -2.12
CA ALA A 121 14.56 8.32 -2.30
C ALA A 121 15.30 7.80 -1.08
N ARG A 122 14.87 8.16 0.14
CA ARG A 122 15.45 7.66 1.39
C ARG A 122 15.31 6.15 1.51
N ALA A 123 14.14 5.60 1.21
CA ALA A 123 13.92 4.16 1.27
C ALA A 123 14.78 3.42 0.22
N THR A 124 14.87 3.96 -1.00
CA THR A 124 15.67 3.39 -2.10
C THR A 124 17.16 3.44 -1.80
N MET A 125 17.67 4.58 -1.32
CA MET A 125 19.05 4.71 -0.86
C MET A 125 19.35 3.72 0.27
N GLY A 126 18.42 3.52 1.21
CA GLY A 126 18.55 2.51 2.26
C GLY A 126 18.75 1.09 1.71
N GLU A 127 18.00 0.69 0.68
CA GLU A 127 18.23 -0.61 -0.01
C GLU A 127 19.59 -0.66 -0.70
N ILE A 128 19.91 0.37 -1.50
CA ILE A 128 21.14 0.42 -2.29
C ILE A 128 22.37 0.35 -1.38
N PHE A 129 22.40 1.12 -0.30
CA PHE A 129 23.56 1.17 0.60
C PHE A 129 23.68 -0.04 1.52
N THR A 130 22.57 -0.71 1.84
CA THR A 130 22.62 -1.90 2.71
C THR A 130 22.84 -3.21 1.94
N TRP A 131 22.82 -3.18 0.60
CA TRP A 131 23.07 -4.35 -0.28
C TRP A 131 22.21 -5.58 0.04
N THR A 132 21.13 -5.42 0.81
CA THR A 132 20.18 -6.49 1.06
C THR A 132 19.17 -6.52 -0.06
N ALA A 133 19.58 -7.08 -1.21
CA ALA A 133 18.75 -7.18 -2.42
C ALA A 133 17.36 -7.76 -2.10
N GLY A 134 16.38 -6.88 -1.93
CA GLY A 134 14.98 -7.24 -1.71
C GLY A 134 14.42 -6.95 -0.32
N ARG A 135 15.20 -6.46 0.67
CA ARG A 135 14.69 -6.25 2.05
C ARG A 135 13.50 -5.27 2.09
N TYR A 136 13.49 -4.25 1.23
CA TYR A 136 12.41 -3.27 1.13
C TYR A 136 11.73 -3.23 -0.26
N ALA A 137 12.00 -4.18 -1.16
CA ALA A 137 11.44 -4.17 -2.52
C ALA A 137 9.91 -3.96 -2.53
N LEU A 138 9.16 -4.65 -1.66
CA LEU A 138 7.70 -4.44 -1.58
C LEU A 138 7.33 -3.06 -1.03
N SER A 139 7.97 -2.60 0.04
CA SER A 139 7.72 -1.27 0.59
C SER A 139 7.99 -0.19 -0.45
N LEU A 140 9.04 -0.37 -1.25
CA LEU A 140 9.38 0.50 -2.37
C LEU A 140 8.36 0.42 -3.50
N THR A 141 7.89 -0.78 -3.86
CA THR A 141 6.80 -0.92 -4.85
C THR A 141 5.54 -0.21 -4.40
N LEU A 142 5.10 -0.40 -3.15
CA LEU A 142 3.91 0.28 -2.63
C LEU A 142 4.09 1.78 -2.55
N LEU A 143 5.26 2.26 -2.09
CA LEU A 143 5.57 3.68 -2.01
C LEU A 143 5.68 4.31 -3.40
N PHE A 144 6.19 3.58 -4.39
CA PHE A 144 6.22 4.00 -5.78
C PHE A 144 4.81 4.11 -6.38
N CYS A 145 3.95 3.10 -6.16
CA CYS A 145 2.56 3.15 -6.58
C CYS A 145 1.81 4.32 -5.94
N LEU A 146 2.04 4.58 -4.65
CA LEU A 146 1.49 5.74 -3.96
C LEU A 146 2.01 7.06 -4.55
N ALA A 147 3.30 7.16 -4.84
CA ALA A 147 3.89 8.35 -5.44
C ALA A 147 3.32 8.63 -6.83
N ILE A 148 3.13 7.61 -7.66
CA ILE A 148 2.49 7.75 -8.98
C ILE A 148 1.03 8.18 -8.83
N SER A 149 0.28 7.52 -7.94
CA SER A 149 -1.13 7.86 -7.71
C SER A 149 -1.27 9.30 -7.22
N TRP A 150 -0.48 9.72 -6.24
CA TRP A 150 -0.54 11.07 -5.71
C TRP A 150 -0.02 12.10 -6.71
N LEU A 151 0.96 11.78 -7.56
CA LEU A 151 1.35 12.65 -8.67
C LEU A 151 0.19 12.86 -9.64
N TRP A 152 -0.53 11.79 -9.98
CA TRP A 152 -1.71 11.86 -10.82
C TRP A 152 -2.80 12.74 -10.19
N GLU A 153 -3.11 12.50 -8.92
CA GLU A 153 -4.16 13.21 -8.18
C GLU A 153 -3.83 14.69 -7.90
N LEU A 154 -2.57 15.01 -7.58
CA LEU A 154 -2.17 16.36 -7.19
C LEU A 154 -1.76 17.25 -8.36
N TYR A 155 -1.24 16.67 -9.45
CA TYR A 155 -0.66 17.44 -10.55
C TYR A 155 -1.48 17.34 -11.84
N ASN A 156 -1.91 16.13 -12.22
CA ASN A 156 -2.61 15.92 -13.50
C ASN A 156 -4.11 16.16 -13.40
N GLN A 157 -4.77 15.64 -12.36
CA GLN A 157 -6.21 15.78 -12.19
C GLN A 157 -6.75 17.21 -12.09
N PRO A 158 -6.03 18.19 -11.49
CA PRO A 158 -6.46 19.57 -11.53
C PRO A 158 -6.53 20.14 -12.95
N LEU A 159 -5.77 19.58 -13.89
CA LEU A 159 -5.64 20.04 -15.27
C LEU A 159 -6.47 19.22 -16.26
N VAL A 160 -6.73 17.95 -15.97
CA VAL A 160 -7.41 17.01 -16.88
C VAL A 160 -8.33 16.11 -16.08
N ASP A 161 -9.58 15.93 -16.54
CA ASP A 161 -10.45 14.88 -16.01
C ASP A 161 -10.62 13.74 -17.01
N VAL A 162 -10.29 12.53 -16.54
CA VAL A 162 -10.35 11.27 -17.29
C VAL A 162 -11.76 10.81 -17.63
N TYR A 163 -12.78 11.49 -17.11
CA TYR A 163 -14.19 11.14 -17.27
C TYR A 163 -14.98 12.20 -18.05
N GLY A 164 -14.27 13.11 -18.72
CA GLY A 164 -14.87 14.10 -19.61
C GLY A 164 -15.60 15.25 -18.91
N THR A 165 -15.46 15.40 -17.59
CA THR A 165 -16.15 16.47 -16.82
C THR A 165 -15.38 17.80 -16.78
N GLY A 166 -14.22 17.88 -17.44
CA GLY A 166 -13.35 19.07 -17.45
C GLY A 166 -12.40 19.14 -16.23
N PRO A 167 -11.47 20.11 -16.19
CA PRO A 167 -10.46 20.21 -15.14
C PRO A 167 -11.12 20.35 -13.76
N ARG A 168 -10.67 19.58 -12.77
CA ARG A 168 -11.35 19.52 -11.46
C ARG A 168 -11.17 20.78 -10.62
N GLY A 169 -10.10 21.54 -10.84
CA GLY A 169 -9.80 22.77 -10.10
C GLY A 169 -9.45 22.60 -8.62
N THR A 170 -9.62 21.38 -8.05
CA THR A 170 -9.35 21.07 -6.65
C THR A 170 -8.54 19.77 -6.51
N LEU A 171 -7.72 19.71 -5.47
CA LEU A 171 -6.95 18.53 -5.09
C LEU A 171 -7.85 17.51 -4.37
N GLN A 172 -7.73 16.22 -4.69
CA GLN A 172 -8.55 15.15 -4.12
C GLN A 172 -7.88 14.45 -2.93
N TRP A 173 -7.77 15.19 -1.83
CA TRP A 173 -7.11 14.72 -0.61
C TRP A 173 -7.70 13.41 -0.08
N GLU A 174 -8.99 13.20 -0.25
CA GLU A 174 -9.70 11.98 0.14
C GLU A 174 -9.17 10.74 -0.59
N GLN A 175 -8.83 10.87 -1.89
CA GLN A 175 -8.24 9.79 -2.67
C GLN A 175 -6.82 9.47 -2.19
N LEU A 176 -6.03 10.50 -1.85
CA LEU A 176 -4.68 10.31 -1.30
C LEU A 176 -4.72 9.52 0.02
N PHE A 177 -5.63 9.89 0.93
CA PHE A 177 -5.83 9.17 2.19
C PHE A 177 -6.33 7.75 1.94
N ALA A 178 -7.27 7.56 1.02
CA ALA A 178 -7.78 6.23 0.65
C ALA A 178 -6.66 5.29 0.17
N ASP A 179 -5.77 5.77 -0.69
CA ASP A 179 -4.64 4.99 -1.19
C ASP A 179 -3.70 4.53 -0.06
N ALA A 180 -3.35 5.44 0.85
CA ALA A 180 -2.45 5.16 1.97
C ALA A 180 -3.08 4.19 2.98
N VAL A 181 -4.34 4.41 3.36
CA VAL A 181 -5.05 3.55 4.31
C VAL A 181 -5.27 2.17 3.69
N GLY A 182 -5.69 2.11 2.42
CA GLY A 182 -5.85 0.87 1.68
C GLY A 182 -4.57 0.05 1.65
N SER A 183 -3.45 0.67 1.28
CA SER A 183 -2.12 0.03 1.26
C SER A 183 -1.74 -0.54 2.63
N THR A 184 -1.97 0.23 3.70
CA THR A 184 -1.66 -0.19 5.08
C THR A 184 -2.49 -1.41 5.47
N ILE A 185 -3.81 -1.33 5.31
CA ILE A 185 -4.73 -2.39 5.72
C ILE A 185 -4.51 -3.66 4.91
N GLY A 186 -4.37 -3.55 3.59
CA GLY A 186 -4.13 -4.69 2.70
C GLY A 186 -2.84 -5.43 3.04
N ALA A 187 -1.75 -4.67 3.23
CA ALA A 187 -0.46 -5.24 3.62
C ALA A 187 -0.50 -5.90 5.00
N SER A 188 -1.05 -5.21 6.01
CA SER A 188 -1.15 -5.73 7.38
C SER A 188 -2.02 -6.98 7.46
N TRP A 189 -3.16 -7.00 6.76
CA TRP A 189 -4.05 -8.16 6.70
C TRP A 189 -3.33 -9.38 6.10
N ALA A 190 -2.71 -9.22 4.93
CA ALA A 190 -2.00 -10.32 4.27
C ALA A 190 -0.82 -10.82 5.12
N ALA A 191 -0.06 -9.92 5.74
CA ALA A 191 1.08 -10.29 6.58
C ALA A 191 0.66 -11.05 7.86
N ARG A 192 -0.48 -10.71 8.47
CA ARG A 192 -1.05 -11.44 9.61
C ARG A 192 -1.55 -12.81 9.19
N ARG A 193 -2.29 -12.88 8.08
CA ARG A 193 -2.81 -14.14 7.53
C ARG A 193 -1.69 -15.15 7.29
N LEU A 194 -0.59 -14.73 6.65
CA LEU A 194 0.53 -15.62 6.35
C LEU A 194 1.32 -16.08 7.57
N ARG A 195 1.33 -15.31 8.67
CA ARG A 195 2.03 -15.70 9.90
C ARG A 195 1.36 -16.86 10.63
N HIS A 196 0.04 -16.92 10.63
CA HIS A 196 -0.68 -18.04 11.23
C HIS A 196 -0.48 -19.37 10.47
N ALA A 197 0.01 -19.31 9.23
CA ALA A 197 0.30 -20.49 8.40
C ALA A 197 1.66 -21.14 8.69
N THR A 198 2.61 -20.38 9.24
CA THR A 198 3.96 -20.90 9.49
C THR A 198 4.06 -21.22 10.98
N PRO A 199 4.13 -22.51 11.38
CA PRO A 199 4.45 -22.86 12.75
C PRO A 199 5.73 -22.13 13.15
N SER A 200 5.76 -21.52 14.33
CA SER A 200 7.02 -21.10 14.92
C SER A 200 7.90 -22.34 14.96
N GLU A 201 8.95 -22.40 14.15
CA GLU A 201 10.04 -23.30 14.44
C GLU A 201 10.46 -22.95 15.86
N ALA A 202 10.14 -23.82 16.81
CA ALA A 202 10.68 -23.72 18.14
C ALA A 202 12.18 -23.80 17.94
N ILE A 203 12.85 -22.65 18.10
CA ILE A 203 14.30 -22.60 18.20
C ILE A 203 14.59 -23.38 19.49
N THR A 204 14.74 -24.70 19.38
CA THR A 204 15.33 -25.49 20.45
C THR A 204 16.72 -24.91 20.65
N PRO A 205 17.02 -24.33 21.83
CA PRO A 205 18.36 -23.86 22.11
C PRO A 205 19.32 -25.05 21.95
N PRO A 206 20.55 -24.83 21.43
CA PRO A 206 21.54 -25.89 21.35
C PRO A 206 21.67 -26.52 22.74
N ALA A 207 21.63 -27.86 22.80
CA ALA A 207 21.83 -28.59 24.04
C ALA A 207 23.17 -28.14 24.64
N ALA A 208 23.10 -27.73 25.91
CA ALA A 208 24.25 -27.25 26.69
C ALA A 208 25.32 -28.33 26.86
#